data_AF-A0A060LYL7-F1
#
_entry.id   AF-A0A060LYL7-F1
#
_cell.length_a   1.000
_cell.length_b   1.000
_cell.length_c   1.000
_cell.angle_alpha   90.00
_cell.angle_beta   90.00
_cell.angle_gamma   90.00
#
_symmetry.space_group_name_H-M   'P 1'
#
loop_
_entity.id
_entity.type
_entity.pdbx_description
1 polymer ?
#
loop_
_entity_poly.entity_id
_entity_poly.type
_entity_poly.pdbx_seq_one_letter_code
_entity_poly.pdbx_strand_id
1 'polypeptide(L)'
;MIKRTGERVLGIIGIVLFFLGTLFLGALAVGADQGLFEEIVLEATNENSELLEPGQDPLNEEQANEMLEMIEMVNFGLLTAGSLIPAIAGIVAVVMVKKKPIVASILFLGSAIFYGATSFLLIVLILPAIPLILYLVAGIMALVRKPKEPLEPVDQV
;
A
#
# COMPACT_ATOMS: atom_id res chain seq x y z
N MET A 1 16.61 12.06 25.92
CA MET A 1 15.46 11.60 25.11
C MET A 1 15.94 11.19 23.71
N ILE A 2 15.69 9.97 23.25
CA ILE A 2 16.16 9.50 21.93
C ILE A 2 15.29 10.09 20.82
N LYS A 3 15.92 10.74 19.83
CA LYS A 3 15.23 11.23 18.63
C LYS A 3 14.96 10.04 17.68
N ARG A 4 13.73 9.52 17.70
CA ARG A 4 13.22 8.51 16.74
C ARG A 4 12.59 9.16 15.50
N THR A 5 13.30 10.14 14.94
CA THR A 5 12.79 10.99 13.86
C THR A 5 12.74 10.24 12.53
N GLY A 6 13.77 9.44 12.21
CA GLY A 6 13.81 8.68 10.96
C GLY A 6 12.66 7.68 10.86
N GLU A 7 12.45 6.89 11.91
CA GLU A 7 11.35 5.91 11.97
C GLU A 7 9.98 6.58 11.87
N ARG A 8 9.81 7.76 12.51
CA ARG A 8 8.58 8.55 12.40
C ARG A 8 8.34 9.11 11.01
N VAL A 9 9.35 9.72 10.39
CA VAL A 9 9.21 10.34 9.07
C VAL A 9 8.89 9.27 8.03
N LEU A 10 9.63 8.16 8.02
CA LEU A 10 9.35 7.04 7.11
C LEU A 10 7.95 6.45 7.35
N GLY A 11 7.56 6.28 8.62
CA GLY A 11 6.22 5.83 8.97
C GLY A 11 5.12 6.78 8.49
N ILE A 12 5.30 8.10 8.64
CA ILE A 12 4.34 9.11 8.18
C ILE A 12 4.19 9.07 6.65
N ILE A 13 5.31 9.01 5.90
CA ILE A 13 5.26 8.92 4.44
C ILE A 13 4.56 7.63 4.02
N GLY A 14 4.88 6.50 4.66
CA GLY A 14 4.20 5.22 4.40
C GLY A 14 2.70 5.28 4.66
N ILE A 15 2.25 5.91 5.76
CA ILE A 15 0.82 6.11 6.05
C ILE A 15 0.15 6.90 4.93
N VAL A 16 0.74 8.02 4.52
CA VAL A 16 0.15 8.88 3.45
C VAL A 16 0.00 8.08 2.16
N LEU A 17 1.03 7.33 1.76
CA LEU A 17 0.99 6.51 0.55
C LEU A 17 -0.03 5.37 0.66
N PHE A 18 -0.14 4.70 1.82
CA PHE A 18 -1.19 3.70 2.03
C PHE A 18 -2.59 4.31 1.94
N PHE A 19 -2.82 5.49 2.53
CA PHE A 19 -4.11 6.18 2.41
C PHE A 19 -4.44 6.58 0.98
N LEU A 20 -3.48 7.11 0.22
CA LEU A 20 -3.68 7.43 -1.19
C LEU A 20 -3.97 6.17 -2.01
N GLY A 21 -3.25 5.07 -1.74
CA GLY A 21 -3.52 3.77 -2.34
C GLY A 21 -4.92 3.24 -2.01
N THR A 22 -5.37 3.37 -0.76
CA THR A 22 -6.73 2.99 -0.34
C THR A 22 -7.78 3.82 -1.08
N LEU A 23 -7.60 5.13 -1.18
CA LEU A 23 -8.54 6.00 -1.89
C LEU A 23 -8.62 5.61 -3.37
N PHE A 24 -7.47 5.39 -4.01
CA PHE A 24 -7.39 5.00 -5.42
C PHE A 24 -8.06 3.64 -5.67
N LEU A 25 -7.71 2.61 -4.90
CA LEU A 25 -8.34 1.30 -5.00
C LEU A 25 -9.84 1.35 -4.71
N GLY A 26 -10.27 2.19 -3.76
CA GLY A 26 -11.67 2.39 -3.45
C GLY A 26 -12.43 3.04 -4.61
N ALA A 27 -11.82 4.01 -5.30
CA ALA A 27 -12.39 4.59 -6.51
C ALA A 27 -12.50 3.55 -7.64
N LEU A 28 -11.48 2.70 -7.82
CA LEU A 28 -11.55 1.60 -8.78
C LEU A 28 -12.61 0.56 -8.42
N ALA A 29 -12.81 0.26 -7.14
CA ALA A 29 -13.87 -0.65 -6.69
C ALA A 29 -15.26 -0.10 -7.03
N VAL A 30 -15.51 1.18 -6.72
CA VAL A 30 -16.78 1.83 -7.07
C VAL A 30 -16.96 1.92 -8.59
N GLY A 31 -15.88 2.21 -9.34
CA GLY A 31 -15.91 2.22 -10.80
C GLY A 31 -16.22 0.85 -11.38
N ALA A 32 -15.60 -0.22 -10.87
CA ALA A 32 -15.89 -1.59 -11.27
C ALA A 32 -17.36 -1.96 -11.06
N ASP A 33 -17.92 -1.65 -9.89
CA ASP A 33 -19.34 -1.89 -9.58
C ASP A 33 -20.29 -1.10 -10.51
N GLN A 34 -19.82 0.01 -11.09
CA GLN A 34 -20.57 0.84 -12.05
C GLN A 34 -20.34 0.46 -13.51
N GLY A 35 -19.55 -0.59 -13.80
CA GLY A 35 -19.26 -1.01 -15.18
C GLY A 35 -18.17 -0.20 -15.88
N LEU A 36 -17.37 0.60 -15.16
CA LEU A 36 -16.31 1.44 -15.74
C LEU A 36 -15.37 0.66 -16.66
N PHE A 37 -14.96 -0.54 -16.24
CA PHE A 37 -14.04 -1.35 -17.03
C PHE A 37 -14.72 -1.97 -18.26
N GLU A 38 -16.00 -2.33 -18.17
CA GLU A 38 -16.80 -2.79 -19.31
C GLU A 38 -16.90 -1.69 -20.37
N GLU A 39 -17.22 -0.46 -19.97
CA GLU A 39 -17.27 0.69 -20.87
C GLU A 39 -15.90 0.95 -21.54
N ILE A 40 -14.80 0.93 -20.78
CA ILE A 40 -13.45 1.14 -21.31
C ILE A 40 -13.07 0.04 -22.31
N VAL A 41 -13.37 -1.22 -22.00
CA VAL A 41 -13.05 -2.35 -22.89
C VAL A 41 -13.89 -2.30 -24.16
N LEU A 42 -15.18 -2.02 -24.05
CA LEU A 42 -16.07 -1.87 -25.20
C LEU A 42 -15.62 -0.71 -26.10
N GLU A 43 -15.24 0.42 -25.52
CA GLU A 43 -14.71 1.54 -26.30
C GLU A 43 -13.40 1.18 -27.00
N ALA A 44 -12.58 0.27 -26.46
CA ALA A 44 -11.36 -0.21 -27.12
C ALA A 44 -11.62 -1.15 -28.32
N THR A 45 -12.85 -1.62 -28.51
CA THR A 45 -13.26 -2.36 -29.73
C THR A 45 -13.72 -1.44 -30.86
N ASN A 46 -13.93 -0.14 -30.57
CA ASN A 46 -14.39 0.84 -31.55
C ASN A 46 -13.21 1.38 -32.37
N GLU A 47 -13.28 1.24 -33.69
CA GLU A 47 -12.30 1.78 -34.65
C GLU A 47 -12.08 3.29 -34.55
N ASN A 48 -13.08 4.04 -34.04
CA ASN A 48 -13.00 5.49 -33.88
C ASN A 48 -12.70 5.93 -32.44
N SER A 49 -12.28 5.01 -31.58
CA SER A 49 -11.98 5.27 -30.19
C SER A 49 -10.83 6.27 -30.03
N GLU A 50 -11.01 7.26 -29.16
CA GLU A 50 -9.94 8.16 -28.74
C GLU A 50 -8.91 7.46 -27.83
N LEU A 51 -9.20 6.23 -27.38
CA LEU A 51 -8.30 5.41 -26.56
C LEU A 51 -7.27 4.65 -27.41
N LEU A 52 -7.47 4.52 -28.72
CA LEU A 52 -6.55 3.83 -29.63
C LEU A 52 -5.45 4.78 -30.08
N GLU A 53 -4.18 4.36 -29.93
CA GLU A 53 -3.07 5.11 -30.49
C GLU A 53 -3.08 5.02 -32.04
N PRO A 54 -2.58 6.04 -32.76
CA PRO A 54 -2.51 6.00 -34.21
C PRO A 54 -1.71 4.79 -34.71
N GLY A 55 -2.36 3.89 -35.45
CA GLY A 55 -1.74 2.67 -35.99
C GLY A 55 -1.91 1.42 -35.11
N GLN A 56 -2.68 1.51 -34.03
CA GLN A 56 -3.15 0.33 -33.29
C GLN A 56 -4.48 -0.17 -33.86
N ASP A 57 -4.56 -1.48 -34.06
CA ASP A 57 -5.84 -2.12 -34.39
C ASP A 57 -6.74 -2.18 -33.14
N PRO A 58 -8.06 -2.02 -33.28
CA PRO A 58 -8.99 -2.19 -32.18
C PRO A 58 -8.94 -3.61 -31.62
N LEU A 59 -9.36 -3.77 -30.37
CA LEU A 59 -9.54 -5.10 -29.79
C LEU A 59 -10.66 -5.84 -30.53
N ASN A 60 -10.42 -7.12 -30.83
CA ASN A 60 -11.50 -7.99 -31.26
C ASN A 60 -12.33 -8.47 -30.05
N GLU A 61 -13.48 -9.10 -30.31
CA GLU A 61 -14.39 -9.55 -29.25
C GLU A 61 -13.75 -10.57 -28.29
N GLU A 62 -12.88 -11.45 -28.80
CA GLU A 62 -12.19 -12.45 -27.98
C GLU A 62 -11.21 -11.78 -26.99
N GLN A 63 -10.39 -10.84 -27.48
CA GLN A 63 -9.45 -10.07 -26.67
C GLN A 63 -10.15 -9.19 -25.64
N ALA A 64 -11.28 -8.58 -26.01
CA ALA A 64 -12.10 -7.79 -25.11
C ALA A 64 -12.65 -8.65 -23.95
N ASN A 65 -13.19 -9.83 -24.26
CA ASN A 65 -13.69 -10.76 -23.26
C ASN A 65 -12.57 -11.27 -22.34
N GLU A 66 -11.41 -11.65 -22.88
CA GLU A 66 -10.25 -12.06 -22.08
C GLU A 66 -9.81 -10.96 -21.11
N MET A 67 -9.77 -9.70 -21.57
CA MET A 67 -9.41 -8.56 -20.73
C MET A 67 -10.42 -8.33 -19.60
N LEU A 68 -11.72 -8.46 -19.89
CA LEU A 68 -12.78 -8.35 -18.88
C LEU A 68 -12.66 -9.46 -17.83
N GLU A 69 -12.50 -10.72 -18.26
CA GLU A 69 -12.30 -11.85 -17.34
C GLU A 69 -11.09 -11.62 -16.41
N MET A 70 -9.99 -11.07 -16.94
CA MET A 70 -8.82 -10.72 -16.15
C MET A 70 -9.11 -9.64 -15.10
N ILE A 71 -9.90 -8.63 -15.45
CA ILE A 71 -10.26 -7.54 -14.53
C ILE A 71 -11.25 -8.05 -13.46
N GLU A 72 -12.22 -8.88 -13.83
CA GLU A 72 -13.20 -9.47 -12.91
C GLU A 72 -12.55 -10.37 -11.85
N MET A 73 -11.42 -11.03 -12.18
CA MET A 73 -10.63 -11.76 -11.19
C MET A 73 -10.04 -10.86 -10.09
N VAL A 74 -9.90 -9.55 -10.34
CA VAL A 74 -9.33 -8.60 -9.38
C VAL A 74 -10.42 -8.03 -8.48
N ASN A 75 -10.43 -8.46 -7.22
CA ASN A 75 -11.35 -7.91 -6.23
C ASN A 75 -10.82 -6.59 -5.64
N PHE A 76 -11.12 -5.46 -6.31
CA PHE A 76 -10.72 -4.12 -5.87
C PHE A 76 -11.27 -3.74 -4.47
N GLY A 77 -12.46 -4.21 -4.10
CA GLY A 77 -13.03 -3.99 -2.77
C GLY A 77 -12.19 -4.64 -1.66
N LEU A 78 -11.77 -5.89 -1.88
CA LEU A 78 -10.89 -6.61 -0.96
C LEU A 78 -9.50 -5.95 -0.89
N LEU A 79 -8.94 -5.51 -2.02
CA LEU A 79 -7.69 -4.75 -2.06
C LEU A 79 -7.78 -3.44 -1.26
N THR A 80 -8.90 -2.73 -1.40
CA THR A 80 -9.18 -1.50 -0.65
C THR A 80 -9.19 -1.77 0.85
N ALA A 81 -9.97 -2.75 1.30
CA ALA A 81 -10.02 -3.15 2.72
C ALA A 81 -8.64 -3.61 3.23
N GLY A 82 -7.91 -4.38 2.42
CA GLY A 82 -6.56 -4.86 2.73
C GLY A 82 -5.55 -3.72 2.89
N SER A 83 -5.67 -2.63 2.11
CA SER A 83 -4.80 -1.45 2.21
C SER A 83 -5.10 -0.54 3.40
N LEU A 84 -6.34 -0.56 3.92
CA LEU A 84 -6.75 0.26 5.05
C LEU A 84 -6.11 -0.22 6.38
N ILE A 85 -5.95 -1.53 6.54
CA ILE A 85 -5.34 -2.15 7.72
C ILE A 85 -3.92 -1.61 8.01
N PRO A 86 -2.96 -1.67 7.06
CA PRO A 86 -1.62 -1.13 7.26
C PRO A 86 -1.62 0.40 7.40
N ALA A 87 -2.58 1.12 6.81
CA ALA A 87 -2.73 2.56 7.03
C ALA A 87 -3.01 2.88 8.50
N ILE A 88 -3.99 2.20 9.10
CA ILE A 88 -4.37 2.37 10.51
C ILE A 88 -3.26 1.89 11.45
N ALA A 89 -2.71 0.70 11.19
CA ALA A 89 -1.62 0.14 11.99
C ALA A 89 -0.37 1.04 11.97
N GLY A 90 -0.08 1.68 10.84
CA GLY A 90 0.99 2.67 10.73
C GLY A 90 0.78 3.90 11.60
N ILE A 91 -0.44 4.45 11.66
CA ILE A 91 -0.78 5.57 12.55
C ILE A 91 -0.44 5.20 13.99
N VAL A 92 -0.91 4.03 14.45
CA VAL A 92 -0.64 3.53 15.80
C VAL A 92 0.87 3.36 16.01
N ALA A 93 1.59 2.80 15.05
CA ALA A 93 3.04 2.62 15.11
C ALA A 93 3.79 3.96 15.26
N VAL A 94 3.47 4.97 14.46
CA VAL A 94 4.10 6.31 14.51
C VAL A 94 3.90 7.00 15.86
N VAL A 95 2.70 6.87 16.44
CA VAL A 95 2.40 7.40 17.77
C VAL A 95 3.25 6.68 18.83
N MET A 96 3.34 5.35 18.75
CA MET A 96 4.00 4.51 19.75
C MET A 96 5.52 4.48 19.65
N VAL A 97 6.13 4.70 18.48
CA VAL A 97 7.56 4.45 18.22
C VAL A 97 8.50 5.14 19.21
N LYS A 98 8.11 6.30 19.75
CA LYS A 98 8.91 7.02 20.75
C LYS A 98 8.94 6.32 22.11
N LYS A 99 7.81 5.76 22.56
CA LYS A 99 7.64 5.18 23.90
C LYS A 99 7.79 3.66 23.91
N LYS A 100 7.28 2.99 22.87
CA LYS A 100 7.23 1.53 22.72
C LYS A 100 7.76 1.14 21.34
N PRO A 101 9.08 1.28 21.09
CA PRO A 101 9.67 1.08 19.78
C PRO A 101 9.55 -0.35 19.25
N ILE A 102 9.59 -1.36 20.12
CA ILE A 102 9.42 -2.77 19.74
C ILE A 102 8.00 -3.01 19.23
N VAL A 103 6.98 -2.47 19.90
CA VAL A 103 5.58 -2.60 19.45
C VAL A 103 5.38 -1.89 18.11
N ALA A 104 5.92 -0.69 17.94
CA ALA A 104 5.87 0.02 16.67
C ALA A 104 6.59 -0.74 15.54
N SER A 105 7.71 -1.39 15.82
CA SER A 105 8.39 -2.25 14.85
C SER A 105 7.52 -3.40 14.39
N ILE A 106 6.90 -4.13 15.32
CA ILE A 106 5.99 -5.24 14.99
C ILE A 106 4.82 -4.74 14.15
N LEU A 107 4.26 -3.56 14.45
CA LEU A 107 3.18 -2.98 13.66
C LEU A 107 3.62 -2.63 12.24
N PHE A 108 4.78 -1.99 12.05
CA PHE A 108 5.28 -1.68 10.71
C PHE A 108 5.62 -2.94 9.90
N LEU A 109 6.36 -3.89 10.50
CA LEU A 109 6.75 -5.13 9.84
C LEU A 109 5.55 -6.02 9.56
N GLY A 110 4.65 -6.18 10.54
CA GLY A 110 3.42 -6.93 10.39
C GLY A 110 2.52 -6.34 9.31
N SER A 111 2.42 -5.00 9.23
CA SER A 111 1.69 -4.31 8.16
C SER A 111 2.29 -4.58 6.78
N ALA A 112 3.62 -4.52 6.65
CA ALA A 112 4.32 -4.81 5.40
C ALA A 112 4.14 -6.27 4.96
N ILE A 113 4.26 -7.23 5.90
CA ILE A 113 4.08 -8.66 5.61
C ILE A 113 2.62 -8.96 5.26
N PHE A 114 1.67 -8.47 6.06
CA PHE A 114 0.25 -8.65 5.83
C PHE A 114 -0.13 -8.16 4.44
N TYR A 115 0.22 -6.91 4.14
CA TYR A 115 -0.15 -6.28 2.89
C TYR A 115 0.60 -6.88 1.69
N GLY A 116 1.87 -7.26 1.87
CA GLY A 116 2.64 -7.97 0.85
C GLY A 116 2.02 -9.33 0.51
N ALA A 117 1.56 -10.08 1.52
CA ALA A 117 0.90 -11.36 1.31
C ALA A 117 -0.46 -11.21 0.59
N THR A 118 -1.28 -10.23 0.97
CA THR A 118 -2.57 -10.00 0.32
C THR A 118 -2.42 -9.49 -1.10
N SER A 119 -1.47 -8.58 -1.35
CA SER A 119 -1.27 -7.98 -2.68
C SER A 119 -0.58 -8.93 -3.66
N PHE A 120 0.33 -9.77 -3.17
CA PHE A 120 0.98 -10.80 -4.00
C PHE A 120 -0.03 -11.84 -4.48
N LEU A 121 -0.95 -12.27 -3.62
CA LEU A 121 -2.02 -13.21 -3.98
C LEU A 121 -2.94 -12.63 -5.06
N LEU A 122 -3.11 -11.30 -5.07
CA LEU A 122 -4.01 -10.58 -5.99
C LEU A 122 -3.28 -9.94 -7.18
N ILE A 123 -2.00 -10.26 -7.42
CA ILE A 123 -1.20 -9.85 -8.60
C ILE A 123 -0.98 -8.31 -8.72
N VAL A 124 -1.36 -7.50 -7.73
CA VAL A 124 -1.16 -6.03 -7.75
C VAL A 124 0.05 -5.63 -6.91
N LEU A 125 1.27 -5.89 -7.42
CA LEU A 125 2.51 -5.62 -6.66
C LEU A 125 3.08 -4.22 -6.85
N ILE A 126 2.80 -3.56 -7.98
CA ILE A 126 3.54 -2.35 -8.40
C ILE A 126 3.10 -1.13 -7.59
N LEU A 127 1.79 -0.92 -7.47
CA LEU A 127 1.24 0.29 -6.86
C LEU A 127 1.67 0.52 -5.39
N PRO A 128 1.76 -0.52 -4.55
CA PRO A 128 2.08 -0.35 -3.13
C PRO A 128 3.52 -0.70 -2.74
N ALA A 129 4.41 -0.97 -3.69
CA ALA A 129 5.79 -1.36 -3.39
C ALA A 129 6.51 -0.33 -2.51
N ILE A 130 6.30 0.96 -2.79
CA ILE A 130 6.93 2.06 -2.06
C ILE A 130 6.50 2.10 -0.57
N PRO A 131 5.19 2.22 -0.22
CA PRO A 131 4.79 2.24 1.19
C PRO A 131 5.22 0.99 1.96
N LEU A 132 5.23 -0.18 1.31
CA LEU A 132 5.67 -1.43 1.92
C LEU A 132 7.16 -1.38 2.29
N ILE A 133 8.02 -0.91 1.39
CA ILE A 133 9.46 -0.75 1.67
C ILE A 133 9.68 0.25 2.81
N LEU A 134 8.96 1.37 2.83
CA LEU A 134 9.08 2.36 3.90
C LEU A 134 8.74 1.77 5.27
N TYR A 135 7.69 0.96 5.37
CA TYR A 135 7.34 0.26 6.61
C TYR A 135 8.37 -0.81 6.99
N LEU A 136 8.93 -1.56 6.03
CA LEU A 136 10.01 -2.50 6.32
C LEU A 136 11.22 -1.78 6.92
N VAL A 137 11.67 -0.69 6.30
CA VAL A 137 12.81 0.09 6.78
C VAL A 137 12.51 0.71 8.15
N ALA A 138 11.36 1.36 8.33
CA ALA A 138 10.97 1.94 9.62
C ALA A 138 10.88 0.88 10.72
N GLY A 139 10.33 -0.30 10.40
CA GLY A 139 10.19 -1.42 11.31
C GLY A 139 11.51 -2.03 11.74
N ILE A 140 12.44 -2.25 10.80
CA ILE A 140 13.80 -2.75 11.08
C ILE A 140 14.58 -1.73 11.92
N MET A 141 14.54 -0.45 11.54
CA MET A 141 15.20 0.62 12.29
C MET A 141 14.67 0.73 13.72
N ALA A 142 13.35 0.61 13.91
CA ALA A 142 12.74 0.65 15.23
C ALA A 142 13.18 -0.55 16.09
N LEU A 143 13.37 -1.73 15.49
CA LEU A 143 13.77 -2.97 16.16
C LEU A 143 15.25 -2.96 16.59
N VAL A 144 16.14 -2.65 15.66
CA VAL A 144 17.60 -2.77 15.85
C VAL A 144 18.14 -1.68 16.77
N ARG A 145 17.44 -0.55 16.87
CA ARG A 145 17.90 0.59 17.66
C ARG A 145 17.73 0.36 19.15
N LYS A 146 18.84 0.05 19.81
CA LYS A 146 18.94 -0.13 21.27
C LYS A 146 18.34 1.06 22.05
N PRO A 147 17.55 0.82 23.11
CA PRO A 147 17.25 1.85 24.10
C PRO A 147 18.58 2.32 24.71
N LYS A 148 18.81 3.63 24.76
CA LYS A 148 19.88 4.19 25.60
C LYS A 148 19.42 4.03 27.03
N GLU A 149 20.17 3.29 27.83
CA GLU A 149 19.97 3.25 29.28
C GLU A 149 20.08 4.68 29.84
N PRO A 150 19.30 5.03 30.88
CA PRO A 150 19.58 6.24 31.64
C PRO A 150 21.00 6.10 32.19
N LEU A 151 21.87 7.08 31.92
CA LEU A 151 23.17 7.14 32.58
C LEU A 151 22.91 7.16 34.09
N GLU A 152 23.37 6.14 34.82
CA GLU A 152 23.38 6.19 36.28
C GLU A 152 24.14 7.45 36.72
N PRO A 153 23.65 8.20 37.74
CA PRO A 153 24.45 9.25 38.33
C PRO A 153 25.66 8.57 38.97
N VAL A 154 26.86 8.90 38.49
CA VAL A 154 28.10 8.57 39.17
C VAL A 154 28.00 9.20 40.56
N ASP A 155 27.87 8.36 41.58
CA ASP A 155 27.90 8.78 42.98
C ASP A 155 29.08 9.73 43.20
N GLN A 156 28.76 10.99 43.51
CA GLN A 156 29.74 11.98 43.92
C GLN A 156 30.07 11.68 45.38
N VAL A 157 31.28 11.15 45.58
CA VAL A 157 31.96 10.90 46.86
C VAL A 157 32.07 12.17 47.69
#